data_AF-A0A7J6PSZ8-F1
#
_entry.id   AF-A0A7J6PSZ8-F1
#
_cell.length_a   1.000
_cell.length_b   1.000
_cell.length_c   1.000
_cell.angle_alpha   90.00
_cell.angle_beta   90.00
_cell.angle_gamma   90.00
#
_symmetry.space_group_name_H-M   'P 1'
#
loop_
_entity.id
_entity.type
_entity.pdbx_description
1 polymer ?
#
loop_
_entity_poly.entity_id
_entity_poly.type
_entity_poly.pdbx_seq_one_letter_code
_entity_poly.pdbx_strand_id
1 'polypeptide(L)'
;TVSVVASTEDGSQAEAAGKLVEIPYDHLVLTTGLQDHALHSLSIRSMGVADLPLGFRHVNGCLSSADSSCDKILGDGSILLKSLMWNPLSYVVIYGRALDSYCAIQGLLGRLVPPEKIVLVLPPRRSRDTIPDEDEVLPVDAFAEGDPVEEKIHDVLMSIGVRVHSSLTLTGVELDSRQRLCAVKLSGLAGEEDKSEEPQGPRGTPVRGILEKVSKEINPNDSIQYKITCRVLITADGHSVDPRIFSAIYANQLVYDGRLIVDRFFRTTDESIFAAGPLCEFSRRYVKAPASGGKVKRFHQSLRQDGHSGREVGTRLAEAIVKCLDPERSAAEASGEVSFDGTENDVDPQPSAGQSDSSPLPAFSRPHVSTGLLPGLLHYYKLAIPGLEAYIKPPSDTIVTDDLNVTSGTGHFCQIKVDKLGKISEFTYLGGEPLELQNLCGLLGMPVAYLNNMSKKCAEGQVKAIIEYLEDNWAKALFHDRFADLTAALAGSEKQEVLDVIKAALENDSGSTVRDKGVTDDLILQLEERLPPSWKESLKGRLEEFLRSNGDHLPDYFFPRGGPAAGASEAHAGS
;
A
#
# COMPACT_ATOMS: atom_id res chain seq x y z
N THR A 1 -16.00 -17.11 -24.75
CA THR A 1 -17.06 -16.13 -24.45
C THR A 1 -17.11 -15.92 -22.94
N VAL A 2 -17.49 -14.73 -22.47
CA VAL A 2 -17.79 -14.45 -21.06
C VAL A 2 -19.28 -14.16 -20.93
N SER A 3 -19.94 -14.80 -19.96
CA SER A 3 -21.34 -14.50 -19.64
C SER A 3 -21.39 -13.39 -18.60
N VAL A 4 -21.92 -12.22 -18.97
CA VAL A 4 -22.06 -11.06 -18.08
C VAL A 4 -23.53 -10.76 -17.79
N VAL A 5 -23.78 -10.19 -16.60
CA VAL A 5 -25.10 -9.64 -16.26
C VAL A 5 -25.19 -8.23 -16.85
N ALA A 6 -26.16 -7.99 -17.73
CA ALA A 6 -26.38 -6.66 -18.29
C ALA A 6 -26.83 -5.68 -17.19
N SER A 7 -26.04 -4.63 -16.92
CA SER A 7 -26.43 -3.54 -16.03
C SER A 7 -27.25 -2.50 -16.79
N THR A 8 -28.45 -2.17 -16.31
CA THR A 8 -29.20 -0.99 -16.78
C THR A 8 -28.68 0.27 -16.08
N GLU A 9 -28.41 1.33 -16.84
CA GLU A 9 -27.79 2.58 -16.36
C GLU A 9 -28.54 3.27 -15.19
N ASP A 10 -29.82 3.00 -15.00
CA ASP A 10 -30.65 3.76 -14.05
C ASP A 10 -30.64 3.27 -12.59
N GLY A 11 -29.96 2.17 -12.25
CA GLY A 11 -29.84 1.72 -10.85
C GLY A 11 -31.18 1.51 -10.11
N SER A 12 -32.31 1.54 -10.82
CA SER A 12 -33.61 1.21 -10.28
C SER A 12 -33.64 -0.30 -10.10
N GLN A 13 -34.08 -0.73 -8.93
CA GLN A 13 -34.35 -2.14 -8.63
C GLN A 13 -35.50 -2.62 -9.51
N ALA A 14 -35.22 -2.90 -10.78
CA ALA A 14 -35.99 -3.88 -11.50
C ALA A 14 -35.51 -5.23 -10.97
N GLU A 15 -36.43 -6.04 -10.46
CA GLU A 15 -36.32 -7.51 -10.43
C GLU A 15 -36.12 -7.99 -11.87
N ALA A 16 -34.97 -7.71 -12.47
CA ALA A 16 -34.59 -8.22 -13.75
C ALA A 16 -34.04 -9.61 -13.48
N ALA A 17 -34.79 -10.63 -13.87
CA ALA A 17 -34.19 -11.92 -14.20
C ALA A 17 -33.04 -11.62 -15.17
N GLY A 18 -31.82 -11.54 -14.62
CA GLY A 18 -30.66 -10.98 -15.29
C GLY A 18 -30.40 -11.74 -16.57
N LYS A 19 -30.72 -11.13 -17.71
CA LYS A 19 -30.46 -11.74 -19.01
C LYS A 19 -28.95 -11.81 -19.15
N LEU A 20 -28.40 -13.02 -19.05
CA LEU A 20 -26.99 -13.29 -19.30
C LEU A 20 -26.71 -12.94 -20.76
N VAL A 21 -25.72 -12.08 -20.97
CA VAL A 21 -25.21 -11.74 -22.31
C VAL A 21 -23.88 -12.45 -22.47
N GLU A 22 -23.77 -13.26 -23.53
CA GLU A 22 -22.49 -13.89 -23.88
C GLU A 22 -21.70 -12.94 -24.77
N ILE A 23 -20.50 -12.58 -24.32
CA ILE A 23 -19.58 -11.71 -25.04
C ILE A 23 -18.42 -12.57 -25.56
N PRO A 24 -18.23 -12.74 -26.88
CA PRO A 24 -17.02 -13.35 -27.42
C PRO A 24 -15.80 -12.45 -27.17
N TYR A 25 -14.65 -13.07 -26.95
CA TYR A 25 -13.38 -12.37 -26.76
C TYR A 25 -12.28 -13.12 -27.50
N ASP A 26 -11.33 -12.37 -28.06
CA ASP A 26 -10.05 -12.91 -28.52
C ASP A 26 -9.03 -12.92 -27.37
N HIS A 27 -9.08 -11.87 -26.54
CA HIS A 27 -8.32 -11.77 -25.29
C HIS A 27 -9.22 -11.29 -24.15
N LEU A 28 -9.04 -11.86 -22.97
CA LEU A 28 -9.72 -11.49 -21.74
C LEU A 28 -8.71 -11.03 -20.70
N VAL A 29 -8.96 -9.90 -20.03
CA VAL A 29 -8.10 -9.39 -18.97
C VAL A 29 -8.85 -9.40 -17.65
N LEU A 30 -8.33 -10.13 -16.65
CA LEU A 30 -8.91 -10.26 -15.32
C LEU A 30 -8.18 -9.34 -14.33
N THR A 31 -8.83 -8.25 -13.91
CA THR A 31 -8.32 -7.28 -12.92
C THR A 31 -9.33 -7.03 -11.80
N THR A 32 -10.07 -8.08 -11.41
CA THR A 32 -11.20 -7.99 -10.48
C THR A 32 -10.81 -7.75 -9.02
N GLY A 33 -9.51 -7.77 -8.70
CA GLY A 33 -8.98 -7.53 -7.35
C GLY A 33 -9.48 -8.53 -6.31
N LEU A 34 -9.41 -8.13 -5.04
CA LEU A 34 -9.95 -8.84 -3.89
C LEU A 34 -11.03 -7.97 -3.23
N GLN A 35 -11.94 -8.59 -2.49
CA GLN A 35 -13.06 -7.94 -1.81
C GLN A 35 -13.00 -8.21 -0.30
N ASP A 36 -13.62 -7.32 0.47
CA ASP A 36 -13.77 -7.48 1.92
C ASP A 36 -14.40 -8.84 2.30
N HIS A 37 -13.66 -9.61 3.10
CA HIS A 37 -14.03 -10.95 3.51
C HIS A 37 -15.02 -10.97 4.68
N ALA A 38 -15.10 -9.92 5.50
CA ALA A 38 -15.87 -9.95 6.75
C ALA A 38 -17.39 -10.11 6.53
N LEU A 39 -17.94 -9.51 5.46
CA LEU A 39 -19.35 -9.78 5.10
C LEU A 39 -19.50 -11.14 4.43
N HIS A 40 -18.52 -11.57 3.64
CA HIS A 40 -18.56 -12.85 2.94
C HIS A 40 -18.57 -14.04 3.90
N SER A 41 -17.81 -13.98 5.01
CA SER A 41 -17.81 -15.00 6.04
C SER A 41 -19.19 -15.18 6.71
N LEU A 42 -20.04 -14.14 6.67
CA LEU A 42 -21.42 -14.16 7.14
C LEU A 42 -22.46 -14.49 6.05
N SER A 43 -22.00 -14.81 4.83
CA SER A 43 -22.83 -14.96 3.64
C SER A 43 -23.68 -13.71 3.35
N ILE A 44 -23.10 -12.51 3.56
CA ILE A 44 -23.72 -11.22 3.26
C ILE A 44 -22.98 -10.59 2.08
N ARG A 45 -23.74 -10.04 1.13
CA ARG A 45 -23.18 -9.22 0.03
C ARG A 45 -23.44 -7.75 0.30
N SER A 46 -22.44 -6.95 -0.02
CA SER A 46 -22.56 -5.49 0.00
C SER A 46 -23.65 -5.02 -0.96
N MET A 47 -24.34 -3.94 -0.63
CA MET A 47 -25.52 -3.46 -1.33
C MET A 47 -25.24 -2.96 -2.76
N GLY A 48 -24.05 -2.42 -3.01
CA GLY A 48 -23.65 -1.93 -4.34
C GLY A 48 -23.32 -3.04 -5.34
N VAL A 49 -23.25 -4.29 -4.86
CA VAL A 49 -23.04 -5.46 -5.69
C VAL A 49 -24.41 -6.07 -6.01
N ALA A 50 -24.92 -5.81 -7.21
CA ALA A 50 -26.24 -6.32 -7.65
C ALA A 50 -26.30 -7.85 -7.73
N ASP A 51 -25.14 -8.47 -7.84
CA ASP A 51 -24.93 -9.91 -7.90
C ASP A 51 -25.11 -10.58 -6.53
N LEU A 52 -26.04 -11.54 -6.47
CA LEU A 52 -26.26 -12.36 -5.28
C LEU A 52 -25.98 -13.85 -5.57
N PRO A 53 -24.83 -14.41 -5.15
CA PRO A 53 -24.53 -15.84 -5.31
C PRO A 53 -25.45 -16.71 -4.42
N LEU A 54 -25.55 -18.01 -4.75
CA LEU A 54 -26.36 -18.94 -3.95
C LEU A 54 -25.86 -18.99 -2.50
N GLY A 55 -26.78 -18.89 -1.54
CA GLY A 55 -26.47 -18.89 -0.11
C GLY A 55 -26.15 -17.51 0.48
N PHE A 56 -25.94 -16.50 -0.37
CA PHE A 56 -25.74 -15.12 0.09
C PHE A 56 -27.05 -14.35 0.22
N ARG A 57 -27.05 -13.31 1.05
CA ARG A 57 -28.17 -12.38 1.22
C ARG A 57 -27.70 -10.93 1.28
N HIS A 58 -28.59 -10.00 0.96
CA HIS A 58 -28.42 -8.60 1.33
C HIS A 58 -29.01 -8.34 2.71
N VAL A 59 -28.37 -7.46 3.47
CA VAL A 59 -28.87 -7.00 4.77
C VAL A 59 -28.87 -5.48 4.77
N ASN A 60 -30.04 -4.88 4.95
CA ASN A 60 -30.15 -3.42 5.04
C ASN A 60 -29.39 -2.92 6.28
N GLY A 61 -28.37 -2.08 6.04
CA GLY A 61 -27.47 -1.55 7.05
C GLY A 61 -26.09 -2.23 7.07
N CYS A 62 -25.86 -3.32 6.34
CA CYS A 62 -24.53 -3.91 6.19
C CYS A 62 -23.90 -3.46 4.87
N LEU A 63 -22.70 -2.90 4.93
CA LEU A 63 -21.92 -2.49 3.76
C LEU A 63 -20.42 -2.71 4.02
N SER A 64 -19.64 -2.95 2.96
CA SER A 64 -18.19 -2.80 3.00
C SER A 64 -17.82 -1.32 2.83
N SER A 65 -16.67 -0.88 3.34
CA SER A 65 -16.11 0.44 3.10
C SER A 65 -15.95 0.75 1.61
N ALA A 66 -15.62 -0.28 0.82
CA ALA A 66 -15.43 -0.20 -0.63
C ALA A 66 -16.75 -0.35 -1.44
N ASP A 67 -17.91 -0.33 -0.80
CA ASP A 67 -19.20 -0.46 -1.50
C ASP A 67 -19.45 0.75 -2.42
N SER A 68 -19.68 0.49 -3.72
CA SER A 68 -19.95 1.52 -4.73
C SER A 68 -21.23 2.33 -4.48
N SER A 69 -22.13 1.83 -3.63
CA SER A 69 -23.35 2.49 -3.20
C SER A 69 -23.23 3.20 -1.85
N CYS A 70 -22.06 3.21 -1.21
CA CYS A 70 -21.79 3.94 0.04
C CYS A 70 -22.33 5.37 0.00
N ASP A 71 -22.03 6.12 -1.05
CA ASP A 71 -22.50 7.51 -1.21
C ASP A 71 -24.01 7.61 -1.38
N LYS A 72 -24.69 6.59 -1.90
CA LYS A 72 -26.16 6.60 -2.00
C LYS A 72 -26.81 6.25 -0.65
N ILE A 73 -26.20 5.31 0.08
CA ILE A 73 -26.73 4.76 1.34
C ILE A 73 -26.45 5.69 2.53
N LEU A 74 -25.27 6.30 2.55
CA LEU A 74 -24.75 7.17 3.62
C LEU A 74 -24.44 8.59 3.14
N GLY A 75 -24.86 8.97 1.93
CA GLY A 75 -24.74 10.35 1.44
C GLY A 75 -25.74 11.31 2.05
N ASP A 76 -25.57 12.57 1.68
CA ASP A 76 -26.36 13.68 2.19
C ASP A 76 -27.85 13.47 1.93
N GLY A 77 -28.65 13.64 2.98
CA GLY A 77 -30.10 13.47 2.88
C GLY A 77 -30.60 12.02 2.94
N SER A 78 -29.72 11.01 2.91
CA SER A 78 -30.09 9.60 3.01
C SER A 78 -30.80 9.28 4.35
N ILE A 79 -31.67 8.27 4.32
CA ILE A 79 -32.47 7.88 5.49
C ILE A 79 -31.57 7.33 6.61
N LEU A 80 -30.55 6.54 6.24
CA LEU A 80 -29.64 5.95 7.22
C LEU A 80 -28.73 7.01 7.85
N LEU A 81 -28.16 7.94 7.06
CA LEU A 81 -27.37 9.04 7.62
C LEU A 81 -28.20 9.91 8.56
N LYS A 82 -29.41 10.34 8.13
CA LYS A 82 -30.33 11.09 9.00
C LYS A 82 -30.66 10.34 10.28
N SER A 83 -30.83 9.01 10.21
CA SER A 83 -31.05 8.19 11.41
C SER A 83 -29.82 8.21 12.31
N LEU A 84 -28.60 8.03 11.78
CA LEU A 84 -27.37 8.10 12.57
C LEU A 84 -27.20 9.46 13.27
N MET A 85 -27.46 10.55 12.56
CA MET A 85 -27.37 11.90 13.13
C MET A 85 -28.40 12.12 14.24
N TRP A 86 -29.70 11.94 13.93
CA TRP A 86 -30.79 12.47 14.74
C TRP A 86 -31.46 11.45 15.65
N ASN A 87 -31.42 10.16 15.32
CA ASN A 87 -32.07 9.14 16.14
C ASN A 87 -31.13 8.69 17.27
N PRO A 88 -31.50 8.89 18.55
CA PRO A 88 -30.64 8.51 19.68
C PRO A 88 -30.38 7.01 19.78
N LEU A 89 -31.17 6.19 19.08
CA LEU A 89 -31.10 4.73 19.13
C LEU A 89 -30.37 4.09 17.92
N SER A 90 -29.76 4.91 17.06
CA SER A 90 -29.06 4.46 15.85
C SER A 90 -27.55 4.65 16.00
N TYR A 91 -26.83 3.53 15.99
CA TYR A 91 -25.38 3.46 16.10
C TYR A 91 -24.80 2.84 14.84
N VAL A 92 -23.54 3.15 14.57
CA VAL A 92 -22.75 2.54 13.49
C VAL A 92 -21.59 1.78 14.11
N VAL A 93 -21.42 0.53 13.67
CA VAL A 93 -20.25 -0.29 13.99
C VAL A 93 -19.36 -0.31 12.76
N ILE A 94 -18.08 -0.02 12.95
CA ILE A 94 -17.04 -0.15 11.92
C ILE A 94 -16.16 -1.32 12.35
N TYR A 95 -16.08 -2.34 11.51
CA TYR A 95 -15.38 -3.58 11.81
C TYR A 95 -14.19 -3.76 10.87
N GLY A 96 -12.98 -3.81 11.42
CA GLY A 96 -11.77 -4.12 10.64
C GLY A 96 -10.57 -3.24 10.98
N ARG A 97 -9.39 -3.67 10.53
CA ARG A 97 -8.10 -2.99 10.76
C ARG A 97 -7.57 -2.24 9.55
N ALA A 98 -8.28 -2.23 8.42
CA ALA A 98 -7.85 -1.50 7.24
C ALA A 98 -7.79 0.02 7.47
N LEU A 99 -6.99 0.70 6.65
CA LEU A 99 -6.92 2.16 6.65
C LEU A 99 -8.32 2.76 6.41
N ASP A 100 -9.09 2.12 5.55
CA ASP A 100 -10.50 2.39 5.26
C ASP A 100 -11.38 2.47 6.52
N SER A 101 -11.13 1.69 7.57
CA SER A 101 -11.90 1.78 8.83
C SER A 101 -11.81 3.18 9.42
N TYR A 102 -10.59 3.72 9.50
CA TYR A 102 -10.31 5.03 10.07
C TYR A 102 -10.82 6.16 9.15
N CYS A 103 -10.64 6.00 7.84
CA CYS A 103 -11.21 6.93 6.85
C CYS A 103 -12.74 6.96 6.88
N ALA A 104 -13.40 5.81 7.08
CA ALA A 104 -14.85 5.73 7.21
C ALA A 104 -15.34 6.47 8.48
N ILE A 105 -14.62 6.34 9.61
CA ILE A 105 -14.90 7.14 10.82
C ILE A 105 -14.84 8.62 10.50
N GLN A 106 -13.73 9.09 9.90
CA GLN A 106 -13.55 10.49 9.57
C GLN A 106 -14.62 10.98 8.57
N GLY A 107 -15.03 10.16 7.61
CA GLY A 107 -16.11 10.46 6.67
C GLY A 107 -17.48 10.60 7.33
N LEU A 108 -17.76 9.84 8.39
CA LEU A 108 -18.99 9.96 9.19
C LEU A 108 -18.96 11.20 10.10
N LEU A 109 -17.81 11.49 10.72
CA LEU A 109 -17.59 12.71 11.51
C LEU A 109 -17.80 13.97 10.65
N GLY A 110 -17.24 13.98 9.44
CA GLY A 110 -17.44 15.08 8.47
C GLY A 110 -18.90 15.26 8.04
N ARG A 111 -19.73 14.22 8.16
CA ARG A 111 -21.18 14.25 7.94
C ARG A 111 -21.99 14.51 9.21
N LEU A 112 -21.33 14.97 10.27
CA LEU A 112 -21.94 15.35 11.56
C LEU A 112 -22.62 14.18 12.29
N VAL A 113 -22.17 12.94 12.07
CA VAL A 113 -22.55 11.82 12.93
C VAL A 113 -21.88 12.01 14.29
N PRO A 114 -22.63 12.02 15.41
CA PRO A 114 -22.06 12.18 16.74
C PRO A 114 -20.99 11.10 17.03
N PRO A 115 -19.78 11.46 17.51
CA PRO A 115 -18.70 10.51 17.76
C PRO A 115 -19.10 9.35 18.67
N GLU A 116 -19.93 9.61 19.69
CA GLU A 116 -20.38 8.62 20.68
C GLU A 116 -21.25 7.53 20.06
N LYS A 117 -21.78 7.77 18.84
CA LYS A 117 -22.56 6.80 18.07
C LYS A 117 -21.72 5.91 17.16
N ILE A 118 -20.42 6.18 17.05
CA ILE A 118 -19.48 5.41 16.25
C ILE A 118 -18.75 4.44 17.19
N VAL A 119 -18.71 3.18 16.77
CA VAL A 119 -18.02 2.12 17.50
C VAL A 119 -17.08 1.40 16.55
N LEU A 120 -15.78 1.52 16.78
CA LEU A 120 -14.74 0.80 16.06
C LEU A 120 -14.50 -0.54 16.76
N VAL A 121 -14.55 -1.63 16.00
CA VAL A 121 -14.28 -2.99 16.48
C VAL A 121 -13.11 -3.55 15.67
N LEU A 122 -12.00 -3.81 16.34
CA LEU A 122 -10.78 -4.31 15.74
C LEU A 122 -10.71 -5.84 15.87
N PRO A 123 -10.64 -6.60 14.77
CA PRO A 123 -10.37 -8.04 14.81
C PRO A 123 -9.05 -8.37 15.52
N PRO A 124 -8.85 -9.62 15.96
CA PRO A 124 -7.51 -10.11 16.30
C PRO A 124 -6.56 -9.94 15.10
N ARG A 125 -5.28 -9.63 15.38
CA ARG A 125 -4.28 -9.54 14.31
C ARG A 125 -4.06 -10.92 13.68
N ARG A 126 -4.01 -10.94 12.35
CA ARG A 126 -3.74 -12.15 11.59
C ARG A 126 -2.23 -12.29 11.47
N SER A 127 -1.70 -13.42 11.94
CA SER A 127 -0.29 -13.79 11.78
C SER A 127 -0.23 -15.13 11.07
N ARG A 128 0.85 -15.35 10.33
CA ARG A 128 1.22 -16.62 9.72
C ARG A 128 1.26 -17.78 10.73
N ASP A 129 1.50 -17.48 11.99
CA ASP A 129 1.51 -18.47 13.08
C ASP A 129 0.11 -18.73 13.67
N THR A 130 -0.86 -17.83 13.46
CA THR A 130 -2.22 -17.91 14.02
C THR A 130 -3.30 -18.33 13.03
N ILE A 131 -3.07 -18.26 11.72
CA ILE A 131 -4.03 -18.67 10.68
C ILE A 131 -3.34 -19.55 9.62
N PRO A 132 -3.78 -20.80 9.39
CA PRO A 132 -3.26 -21.67 8.34
C PRO A 132 -3.44 -21.13 6.90
N ASP A 133 -4.36 -20.18 6.73
CA ASP A 133 -4.95 -19.75 5.45
C ASP A 133 -4.60 -18.29 5.06
N GLU A 134 -3.40 -17.77 5.36
CA GLU A 134 -2.93 -16.49 4.78
C GLU A 134 -2.96 -16.48 3.23
N ASP A 135 -3.05 -17.66 2.63
CA ASP A 135 -3.21 -17.84 1.19
C ASP A 135 -4.64 -17.48 0.72
N GLU A 136 -5.66 -17.61 1.56
CA GLU A 136 -7.06 -17.35 1.18
C GLU A 136 -7.55 -15.94 1.52
N VAL A 137 -7.06 -15.34 2.61
CA VAL A 137 -7.44 -13.99 3.02
C VAL A 137 -6.23 -13.11 3.28
N LEU A 138 -6.10 -12.04 2.48
CA LEU A 138 -5.07 -11.03 2.59
C LEU A 138 -5.30 -10.19 3.86
N PRO A 139 -4.39 -10.17 4.84
CA PRO A 139 -4.44 -9.19 5.93
C PRO A 139 -4.23 -7.78 5.37
N VAL A 140 -4.97 -6.81 5.91
CA VAL A 140 -4.97 -5.42 5.44
C VAL A 140 -4.76 -4.43 6.59
N ASP A 141 -4.10 -4.87 7.67
CA ASP A 141 -3.81 -4.04 8.84
C ASP A 141 -3.12 -2.74 8.40
N ALA A 142 -3.75 -1.60 8.69
CA ALA A 142 -3.18 -0.28 8.38
C ALA A 142 -1.84 -0.04 9.10
N PHE A 143 -1.76 -0.56 10.31
CA PHE A 143 -0.67 -0.33 11.25
C PHE A 143 -0.19 -1.65 11.85
N ALA A 144 1.13 -1.77 12.02
CA ALA A 144 1.73 -2.92 12.67
C ALA A 144 1.43 -2.92 14.18
N GLU A 145 1.64 -4.06 14.84
CA GLU A 145 1.54 -4.10 16.30
C GLU A 145 2.60 -3.18 16.94
N GLY A 146 2.15 -2.28 17.82
CA GLY A 146 3.02 -1.28 18.46
C GLY A 146 3.43 -0.12 17.56
N ASP A 147 2.73 0.10 16.43
CA ASP A 147 2.96 1.26 15.58
C ASP A 147 2.53 2.56 16.31
N PRO A 148 3.42 3.56 16.44
CA PRO A 148 3.11 4.81 17.15
C PRO A 148 1.97 5.61 16.49
N VAL A 149 1.73 5.42 15.19
CA VAL A 149 0.62 6.07 14.48
C VAL A 149 -0.72 5.52 14.96
N GLU A 150 -0.82 4.20 15.18
CA GLU A 150 -2.07 3.59 15.66
C GLU A 150 -2.43 4.10 17.06
N GLU A 151 -1.45 4.15 17.97
CA GLU A 151 -1.62 4.67 19.33
C GLU A 151 -2.15 6.10 19.31
N LYS A 152 -1.50 7.00 18.55
CA LYS A 152 -1.92 8.40 18.39
C LYS A 152 -3.35 8.51 17.86
N ILE A 153 -3.71 7.72 16.85
CA ILE A 153 -5.06 7.73 16.28
C ILE A 153 -6.11 7.19 17.25
N HIS A 154 -5.77 6.17 18.03
CA HIS A 154 -6.68 5.64 19.06
C HIS A 154 -6.89 6.67 20.17
N ASP A 155 -5.84 7.41 20.55
CA ASP A 155 -5.95 8.54 21.47
C ASP A 155 -6.88 9.64 20.91
N VAL A 156 -6.76 9.99 19.61
CA VAL A 156 -7.73 10.89 18.96
C VAL A 156 -9.14 10.35 19.15
N LEU A 157 -9.39 9.10 18.72
CA LEU A 157 -10.70 8.47 18.72
C LEU A 157 -11.34 8.49 20.11
N MET A 158 -10.58 8.11 21.14
CA MET A 158 -11.04 8.13 22.52
C MET A 158 -11.32 9.56 23.00
N SER A 159 -10.46 10.53 22.66
CA SER A 159 -10.63 11.94 23.07
C SER A 159 -11.87 12.61 22.48
N ILE A 160 -12.26 12.24 21.25
CA ILE A 160 -13.46 12.77 20.58
C ILE A 160 -14.73 12.00 20.97
N GLY A 161 -14.61 10.85 21.65
CA GLY A 161 -15.75 10.06 22.14
C GLY A 161 -16.13 8.85 21.28
N VAL A 162 -15.32 8.48 20.29
CA VAL A 162 -15.50 7.22 19.54
C VAL A 162 -15.08 6.04 20.42
N ARG A 163 -15.93 5.01 20.48
CA ARG A 163 -15.61 3.80 21.24
C ARG A 163 -14.78 2.84 20.41
N VAL A 164 -13.72 2.29 21.00
CA VAL A 164 -12.82 1.33 20.35
C VAL A 164 -12.80 0.05 21.18
N HIS A 165 -13.10 -1.07 20.53
CA HIS A 165 -13.03 -2.42 21.10
C HIS A 165 -12.04 -3.25 20.30
N SER A 166 -11.13 -3.97 20.95
CA SER A 166 -10.08 -4.74 20.29
C SER A 166 -10.23 -6.24 20.49
N SER A 167 -9.59 -7.03 19.62
CA SER A 167 -9.54 -8.50 19.69
C SER A 167 -10.91 -9.20 19.61
N LEU A 168 -11.86 -8.63 18.87
CA LEU A 168 -13.20 -9.20 18.71
C LEU A 168 -13.42 -9.71 17.28
N THR A 169 -13.85 -10.96 17.15
CA THR A 169 -14.16 -11.57 15.85
C THR A 169 -15.65 -11.42 15.53
N LEU A 170 -15.98 -10.98 14.32
CA LEU A 170 -17.37 -10.87 13.86
C LEU A 170 -17.93 -12.25 13.53
N THR A 171 -18.96 -12.69 14.26
CA THR A 171 -19.55 -14.03 14.11
C THR A 171 -20.95 -14.00 13.50
N GLY A 172 -21.62 -12.85 13.47
CA GLY A 172 -22.95 -12.75 12.87
C GLY A 172 -23.61 -11.40 13.04
N VAL A 173 -24.85 -11.31 12.52
CA VAL A 173 -25.72 -10.14 12.67
C VAL A 173 -27.12 -10.57 13.11
N GLU A 174 -27.81 -9.70 13.84
CA GLU A 174 -29.22 -9.85 14.18
C GLU A 174 -30.07 -8.88 13.37
N LEU A 175 -31.25 -9.35 12.98
CA LEU A 175 -32.20 -8.59 12.17
C LEU A 175 -33.46 -8.28 12.97
N ASP A 176 -34.07 -7.12 12.72
CA ASP A 176 -35.39 -6.79 13.22
C ASP A 176 -36.51 -7.53 12.45
N SER A 177 -37.76 -7.35 12.87
CA SER A 177 -38.93 -7.95 12.22
C SER A 177 -39.13 -7.51 10.76
N ARG A 178 -38.41 -6.48 10.30
CA ARG A 178 -38.42 -5.98 8.92
C ARG A 178 -37.15 -6.35 8.16
N GLN A 179 -36.37 -7.33 8.64
CA GLN A 179 -35.13 -7.80 8.02
C GLN A 179 -34.04 -6.71 7.90
N ARG A 180 -34.03 -5.73 8.83
CA ARG A 180 -32.99 -4.70 8.91
C ARG A 180 -32.02 -5.00 10.03
N LEU A 181 -30.76 -4.61 9.87
CA LEU A 181 -29.75 -4.76 10.91
C LEU A 181 -30.22 -4.12 12.23
N CYS A 182 -30.11 -4.87 13.33
CA CYS A 182 -30.41 -4.38 14.68
C CYS A 182 -29.27 -4.61 15.68
N ALA A 183 -28.38 -5.58 15.42
CA ALA A 183 -27.16 -5.80 16.20
C ALA A 183 -26.11 -6.61 15.44
N VAL A 184 -24.86 -6.51 15.87
CA VAL A 184 -23.76 -7.41 15.49
C VAL A 184 -23.44 -8.37 16.63
N LYS A 185 -23.03 -9.59 16.29
CA LYS A 185 -22.55 -10.62 17.22
C LYS A 185 -21.05 -10.76 17.07
N LEU A 186 -20.35 -10.78 18.19
CA LEU A 186 -18.91 -10.79 18.26
C LEU A 186 -18.45 -11.91 19.22
N SER A 187 -17.24 -12.42 19.04
CA SER A 187 -16.61 -13.35 19.97
C SER A 187 -15.19 -12.90 20.33
N GLY A 188 -14.86 -12.95 21.62
CA GLY A 188 -13.51 -12.68 22.14
C GLY A 188 -12.89 -13.92 22.80
N LEU A 189 -11.56 -13.94 22.89
CA LEU A 189 -10.81 -15.01 23.58
C LEU A 189 -10.83 -14.78 25.10
N ALA A 190 -10.91 -15.87 25.87
CA ALA A 190 -10.87 -15.81 27.33
C ALA A 190 -9.48 -15.33 27.81
N GLY A 191 -9.40 -14.19 28.52
CA GLY A 191 -8.17 -13.60 29.04
C GLY A 191 -7.78 -12.26 28.42
N GLU A 192 -8.33 -11.92 27.25
CA GLU A 192 -8.29 -10.58 26.67
C GLU A 192 -9.60 -9.86 26.99
N GLU A 193 -9.88 -9.67 28.28
CA GLU A 193 -11.03 -8.87 28.69
C GLU A 193 -10.85 -7.44 28.18
N ASP A 194 -11.79 -6.99 27.34
CA ASP A 194 -11.89 -5.60 26.94
C ASP A 194 -11.99 -4.73 28.19
N LYS A 195 -11.01 -3.84 28.38
CA LYS A 195 -10.89 -2.97 29.57
C LYS A 195 -11.71 -1.69 29.44
N SER A 196 -12.45 -1.50 28.35
CA SER A 196 -13.26 -0.30 28.16
C SER A 196 -14.34 -0.17 29.24
N GLU A 197 -14.37 0.98 29.95
CA GLU A 197 -15.38 1.27 30.96
C GLU A 197 -16.75 1.47 30.31
N GLU A 198 -17.74 0.63 30.67
CA GLU A 198 -19.10 0.77 30.17
C GLU A 198 -19.85 1.92 30.89
N PRO A 199 -20.46 2.86 30.15
CA PRO A 199 -21.34 3.86 30.77
C PRO A 199 -22.62 3.21 31.31
N GLN A 200 -22.85 3.33 32.62
CA GLN A 200 -24.08 2.83 33.25
C GLN A 200 -25.29 3.68 32.82
N GLY A 201 -26.13 3.12 31.95
CA GLY A 201 -27.44 3.71 31.64
C GLY A 201 -28.38 3.70 32.86
N PRO A 202 -29.43 4.54 32.87
CA PRO A 202 -30.46 4.48 33.89
C PRO A 202 -31.10 3.07 33.92
N ARG A 203 -31.30 2.54 35.13
CA ARG A 203 -31.69 1.14 35.41
C ARG A 203 -32.79 0.63 34.46
N GLY A 204 -32.46 -0.36 33.62
CA GLY A 204 -33.42 -1.27 33.00
C GLY A 204 -33.71 -1.11 31.51
N THR A 205 -33.11 -0.13 30.81
CA THR A 205 -33.16 -0.06 29.34
C THR A 205 -31.86 -0.57 28.72
N PRO A 206 -31.88 -1.45 27.69
CA PRO A 206 -30.67 -1.82 26.97
C PRO A 206 -30.04 -0.56 26.37
N VAL A 207 -28.82 -0.26 26.79
CA VAL A 207 -28.10 0.91 26.31
C VAL A 207 -27.54 0.53 24.95
N ARG A 208 -28.12 1.11 23.90
CA ARG A 208 -27.70 0.77 22.54
C ARG A 208 -26.28 1.25 22.26
N GLY A 209 -25.53 0.45 21.50
CA GLY A 209 -24.15 0.76 21.12
C GLY A 209 -23.12 0.44 22.21
N ILE A 210 -23.50 -0.29 23.27
CA ILE A 210 -22.57 -0.88 24.24
C ILE A 210 -22.26 -2.33 23.82
N LEU A 211 -21.07 -2.80 24.17
CA LEU A 211 -20.62 -4.17 24.05
C LEU A 211 -21.26 -5.04 25.16
N GLU A 212 -22.40 -5.68 24.87
CA GLU A 212 -23.11 -6.51 25.84
C GLU A 212 -22.57 -7.96 25.84
N LYS A 213 -22.10 -8.48 26.99
CA LYS A 213 -21.75 -9.91 27.16
C LYS A 213 -23.01 -10.78 27.18
N VAL A 214 -23.14 -11.71 26.23
CA VAL A 214 -24.35 -12.53 26.00
C VAL A 214 -24.31 -13.88 26.74
N SER A 215 -23.13 -14.44 26.99
CA SER A 215 -22.97 -15.77 27.59
C SER A 215 -22.62 -15.74 29.09
N LYS A 216 -23.34 -16.55 29.89
CA LYS A 216 -22.88 -17.03 31.20
C LYS A 216 -21.85 -18.13 30.95
N GLU A 217 -20.63 -17.97 31.45
CA GLU A 217 -19.54 -18.94 31.30
C GLU A 217 -19.98 -20.36 31.67
N ILE A 218 -19.79 -21.31 30.76
CA ILE A 218 -19.99 -22.75 31.04
C ILE A 218 -18.62 -23.42 31.23
N ASN A 219 -17.59 -23.02 30.45
CA ASN A 219 -16.20 -23.46 30.57
C ASN A 219 -15.21 -22.30 30.34
N PRO A 220 -14.03 -22.30 31.01
CA PRO A 220 -13.01 -21.26 30.86
C PRO A 220 -12.28 -21.24 29.50
N ASN A 221 -12.50 -22.25 28.64
CA ASN A 221 -11.91 -22.33 27.31
C ASN A 221 -12.87 -21.87 26.18
N ASP A 222 -14.13 -21.58 26.49
CA ASP A 222 -15.09 -21.14 25.48
C ASP A 222 -14.91 -19.65 25.18
N SER A 223 -14.97 -19.27 23.90
CA SER A 223 -14.97 -17.87 23.47
C SER A 223 -16.14 -17.12 24.10
N ILE A 224 -15.90 -15.92 24.62
CA ILE A 224 -16.95 -15.08 25.18
C ILE A 224 -17.74 -14.46 24.04
N GLN A 225 -19.08 -14.58 24.09
CA GLN A 225 -19.96 -13.99 23.08
C GLN A 225 -20.42 -12.61 23.52
N TYR A 226 -20.29 -11.65 22.61
CA TYR A 226 -20.70 -10.25 22.80
C TYR A 226 -21.69 -9.81 21.72
N LYS A 227 -22.39 -8.71 22.01
CA LYS A 227 -23.37 -8.11 21.12
C LYS A 227 -23.29 -6.59 21.18
N ILE A 228 -23.32 -5.94 20.02
CA ILE A 228 -23.44 -4.48 19.93
C ILE A 228 -24.68 -4.16 19.10
N THR A 229 -25.66 -3.47 19.68
CA THR A 229 -26.83 -3.05 18.91
C THR A 229 -26.48 -1.88 18.00
N CYS A 230 -26.80 -1.98 16.71
CA CYS A 230 -26.51 -0.96 15.73
C CYS A 230 -27.54 -0.98 14.59
N ARG A 231 -27.51 0.05 13.75
CA ARG A 231 -28.31 0.12 12.51
C ARG A 231 -27.47 0.08 11.25
N VAL A 232 -26.18 0.34 11.40
CA VAL A 232 -25.21 0.28 10.33
C VAL A 232 -24.00 -0.52 10.79
N LEU A 233 -23.54 -1.45 9.95
CA LEU A 233 -22.27 -2.15 10.04
C LEU A 233 -21.50 -1.82 8.76
N ILE A 234 -20.33 -1.21 8.92
CA ILE A 234 -19.36 -0.99 7.85
C ILE A 234 -18.19 -1.94 8.12
N THR A 235 -17.86 -2.81 7.17
CA THR A 235 -16.69 -3.67 7.27
C THR A 235 -15.54 -3.11 6.43
N ALA A 236 -14.32 -3.27 6.93
CA ALA A 236 -13.08 -2.92 6.25
C ALA A 236 -11.94 -3.79 6.81
N ASP A 237 -12.10 -5.10 6.63
CA ASP A 237 -11.17 -6.13 7.13
C ASP A 237 -10.51 -6.90 5.97
N GLY A 238 -9.78 -7.97 6.27
CA GLY A 238 -9.02 -8.78 5.30
C GLY A 238 -9.75 -9.05 3.99
N HIS A 239 -9.01 -9.09 2.88
CA HIS A 239 -9.58 -9.23 1.55
C HIS A 239 -9.44 -10.66 1.01
N SER A 240 -10.47 -11.15 0.32
CA SER A 240 -10.46 -12.46 -0.34
C SER A 240 -11.06 -12.37 -1.74
N VAL A 241 -10.91 -13.44 -2.51
CA VAL A 241 -11.46 -13.51 -3.88
C VAL A 241 -12.99 -13.47 -3.83
N ASP A 242 -13.61 -12.78 -4.79
CA ASP A 242 -15.05 -12.85 -4.96
C ASP A 242 -15.50 -14.31 -5.25
N PRO A 243 -16.50 -14.86 -4.54
CA PRO A 243 -16.90 -16.26 -4.70
C PRO A 243 -17.31 -16.67 -6.12
N ARG A 244 -17.88 -15.75 -6.92
CA ARG A 244 -18.21 -16.04 -8.33
C ARG A 244 -16.99 -15.98 -9.22
N ILE A 245 -16.09 -15.02 -8.99
CA ILE A 245 -14.81 -14.99 -9.71
C ILE A 245 -14.03 -16.27 -9.41
N PHE A 246 -13.97 -16.70 -8.15
CA PHE A 246 -13.36 -17.97 -7.77
C PHE A 246 -14.02 -19.16 -8.47
N SER A 247 -15.35 -19.22 -8.46
CA SER A 247 -16.10 -20.28 -9.16
C SER A 247 -15.82 -20.29 -10.67
N ALA A 248 -15.69 -19.11 -11.29
CA ALA A 248 -15.37 -18.97 -12.70
C ALA A 248 -13.92 -19.43 -13.01
N ILE A 249 -12.94 -19.03 -12.19
CA ILE A 249 -11.55 -19.49 -12.30
C ILE A 249 -11.50 -21.02 -12.23
N TYR A 250 -12.16 -21.61 -11.24
CA TYR A 250 -12.19 -23.06 -11.03
C TYR A 250 -12.89 -23.80 -12.17
N ALA A 251 -14.06 -23.33 -12.59
CA ALA A 251 -14.83 -23.95 -13.68
C ALA A 251 -14.07 -23.95 -15.03
N ASN A 252 -13.18 -22.98 -15.24
CA ASN A 252 -12.34 -22.87 -16.43
C ASN A 252 -10.95 -23.51 -16.25
N GLN A 253 -10.72 -24.24 -15.15
CA GLN A 253 -9.46 -24.96 -14.87
C GLN A 253 -8.22 -24.07 -14.89
N LEU A 254 -8.39 -22.78 -14.57
CA LEU A 254 -7.26 -21.86 -14.39
C LEU A 254 -6.55 -22.20 -13.07
N VAL A 255 -5.22 -22.09 -13.07
CA VAL A 255 -4.40 -22.47 -11.91
C VAL A 255 -4.57 -21.45 -10.78
N TYR A 256 -4.96 -21.93 -9.60
CA TYR A 256 -5.17 -21.12 -8.40
C TYR A 256 -4.50 -21.78 -7.18
N ASP A 257 -3.63 -21.04 -6.49
CA ASP A 257 -2.92 -21.47 -5.26
C ASP A 257 -3.00 -20.30 -4.25
N GLY A 258 -4.19 -20.05 -3.71
CA GLY A 258 -4.52 -18.84 -2.93
C GLY A 258 -4.64 -17.56 -3.78
N ARG A 259 -4.00 -17.52 -4.95
CA ARG A 259 -4.10 -16.47 -5.97
C ARG A 259 -4.17 -17.09 -7.37
N LEU A 260 -4.69 -16.34 -8.33
CA LEU A 260 -4.68 -16.72 -9.75
C LEU A 260 -3.23 -16.67 -10.27
N ILE A 261 -2.74 -17.79 -10.76
CA ILE A 261 -1.34 -17.91 -11.17
C ILE A 261 -1.16 -17.42 -12.61
N VAL A 262 -0.20 -16.53 -12.81
CA VAL A 262 0.16 -15.99 -14.11
C VAL A 262 1.64 -16.20 -14.45
N ASP A 263 1.95 -16.14 -15.74
CA ASP A 263 3.31 -16.17 -16.23
C ASP A 263 4.01 -14.80 -16.18
N ARG A 264 5.28 -14.74 -16.62
CA ARG A 264 6.07 -13.51 -16.68
C ARG A 264 5.47 -12.41 -17.57
N PHE A 265 4.52 -12.76 -18.44
CA PHE A 265 3.78 -11.87 -19.34
C PHE A 265 2.32 -11.68 -18.89
N PHE A 266 2.00 -11.99 -17.63
CA PHE A 266 0.67 -11.84 -17.04
C PHE A 266 -0.40 -12.75 -17.67
N ARG A 267 -0.02 -13.81 -18.37
CA ARG A 267 -0.96 -14.79 -18.96
C ARG A 267 -1.25 -15.91 -17.98
N THR A 268 -2.48 -16.39 -17.97
CA THR A 268 -2.86 -17.60 -17.21
C THR A 268 -2.40 -18.86 -17.95
N THR A 269 -2.89 -20.04 -17.56
CA THR A 269 -2.72 -21.27 -18.34
C THR A 269 -3.41 -21.24 -19.70
N ASP A 270 -4.41 -20.36 -19.87
CA ASP A 270 -4.95 -20.01 -21.17
C ASP A 270 -4.24 -18.74 -21.66
N GLU A 271 -3.55 -18.83 -22.80
CA GLU A 271 -2.77 -17.72 -23.37
C GLU A 271 -3.63 -16.54 -23.83
N SER A 272 -4.94 -16.76 -24.04
CA SER A 272 -5.89 -15.70 -24.37
C SER A 272 -6.36 -14.93 -23.13
N ILE A 273 -6.14 -15.46 -21.93
CA ILE A 273 -6.58 -14.87 -20.67
C ILE A 273 -5.38 -14.30 -19.93
N PHE A 274 -5.35 -12.98 -19.80
CA PHE A 274 -4.42 -12.24 -18.98
C PHE A 274 -5.03 -11.95 -17.60
N ALA A 275 -4.21 -11.79 -16.58
CA ALA A 275 -4.66 -11.36 -15.27
C ALA A 275 -3.61 -10.56 -14.52
N ALA A 276 -4.05 -9.58 -13.73
CA ALA A 276 -3.16 -8.76 -12.92
C ALA A 276 -3.84 -8.17 -11.68
N GLY A 277 -3.04 -7.61 -10.78
CA GLY A 277 -3.47 -6.96 -9.55
C GLY A 277 -3.57 -7.92 -8.36
N PRO A 278 -4.20 -7.50 -7.25
CA PRO A 278 -4.17 -8.23 -5.97
C PRO A 278 -4.68 -9.68 -6.00
N LEU A 279 -5.43 -10.06 -7.03
CA LEU A 279 -5.88 -11.43 -7.26
C LEU A 279 -4.77 -12.37 -7.74
N CYS A 280 -3.64 -11.84 -8.24
CA CYS A 280 -2.68 -12.59 -9.04
C CYS A 280 -1.33 -12.82 -8.34
N GLU A 281 -0.73 -13.96 -8.63
CA GLU A 281 0.63 -14.34 -8.23
C GLU A 281 1.42 -14.86 -9.45
N PHE A 282 2.68 -14.47 -9.58
CA PHE A 282 3.56 -15.02 -10.62
C PHE A 282 3.94 -16.47 -10.34
N SER A 283 4.03 -17.28 -11.40
CA SER A 283 4.40 -18.68 -11.28
C SER A 283 5.82 -18.85 -10.69
N ARG A 284 5.94 -19.73 -9.70
CA ARG A 284 7.20 -20.07 -9.02
C ARG A 284 8.29 -20.59 -9.97
N ARG A 285 7.93 -21.03 -11.18
CA ARG A 285 8.88 -21.53 -12.18
C ARG A 285 9.89 -20.48 -12.67
N TYR A 286 9.54 -19.19 -12.55
CA TYR A 286 10.39 -18.07 -12.96
C TYR A 286 11.34 -17.58 -11.85
N VAL A 287 11.24 -18.16 -10.66
CA VAL A 287 12.17 -17.86 -9.56
C VAL A 287 13.47 -18.61 -9.82
N LYS A 288 14.56 -17.88 -10.11
CA LYS A 288 15.89 -18.48 -10.29
C LYS A 288 16.33 -19.17 -8.99
N ALA A 289 16.87 -20.39 -9.10
CA ALA A 289 17.54 -21.05 -7.98
C ALA A 289 18.86 -20.30 -7.64
N PRO A 290 19.22 -20.14 -6.36
CA PRO A 290 20.46 -19.46 -5.99
C PRO A 290 21.68 -20.20 -6.54
N ALA A 291 22.64 -19.44 -7.08
CA ALA A 291 23.87 -19.95 -7.72
C ALA A 291 24.87 -20.62 -6.74
N SER A 292 24.59 -20.61 -5.44
CA SER A 292 25.41 -21.26 -4.41
C SER A 292 24.54 -22.20 -3.60
N GLY A 293 24.95 -23.48 -3.49
CA GLY A 293 24.24 -24.59 -2.85
C GLY A 293 24.02 -24.47 -1.33
N GLY A 294 23.89 -23.25 -0.81
CA GLY A 294 23.41 -22.99 0.53
C GLY A 294 21.90 -23.26 0.63
N LYS A 295 21.47 -23.83 1.77
CA LYS A 295 20.06 -23.89 2.16
C LYS A 295 19.56 -22.48 2.47
N VAL A 296 19.27 -21.68 1.44
CA VAL A 296 18.51 -20.44 1.60
C VAL A 296 17.04 -20.81 1.60
N LYS A 297 16.29 -20.38 2.63
CA LYS A 297 14.83 -20.53 2.66
C LYS A 297 14.27 -19.94 1.36
N ARG A 298 13.26 -20.58 0.75
CA ARG A 298 12.57 -20.20 -0.50
C ARG A 298 11.81 -18.86 -0.41
N PHE A 299 12.48 -17.81 0.01
CA PHE A 299 11.98 -16.44 0.03
C PHE A 299 12.74 -15.68 -1.06
N HIS A 300 12.29 -14.48 -1.42
CA HIS A 300 13.07 -13.48 -2.18
C HIS A 300 12.71 -13.25 -3.67
N GLN A 301 11.42 -13.32 -4.01
CA GLN A 301 10.73 -12.34 -4.88
C GLN A 301 9.26 -12.38 -4.46
N SER A 302 8.63 -11.24 -4.15
CA SER A 302 7.17 -11.27 -3.94
C SER A 302 6.55 -11.65 -5.27
N LEU A 303 6.09 -12.88 -5.37
CA LEU A 303 5.36 -13.36 -6.55
C LEU A 303 3.96 -12.75 -6.57
N ARG A 304 3.45 -12.41 -5.38
CA ARG A 304 2.17 -11.75 -5.17
C ARG A 304 2.19 -10.32 -5.65
N GLN A 305 1.17 -9.96 -6.43
CA GLN A 305 1.04 -8.63 -7.02
C GLN A 305 0.40 -7.61 -6.06
N ASP A 306 -0.23 -8.05 -4.96
CA ASP A 306 -0.86 -7.18 -3.95
C ASP A 306 0.12 -6.27 -3.19
N GLY A 307 1.41 -6.62 -3.14
CA GLY A 307 2.45 -5.79 -2.52
C GLY A 307 3.02 -4.69 -3.42
N HIS A 308 2.56 -4.56 -4.68
CA HIS A 308 3.14 -3.66 -5.66
C HIS A 308 2.22 -2.49 -6.02
N SER A 309 2.77 -1.45 -6.64
CA SER A 309 1.99 -0.33 -7.15
C SER A 309 1.08 -0.81 -8.28
N GLY A 310 -0.25 -0.71 -8.09
CA GLY A 310 -1.22 -1.10 -9.12
C GLY A 310 -1.05 -0.34 -10.44
N ARG A 311 -0.53 0.90 -10.39
CA ARG A 311 -0.15 1.66 -11.59
C ARG A 311 1.00 1.00 -12.34
N GLU A 312 2.04 0.57 -11.62
CA GLU A 312 3.19 -0.12 -12.25
C GLU A 312 2.78 -1.48 -12.82
N VAL A 313 2.04 -2.27 -12.04
CA VAL A 313 1.50 -3.57 -12.47
C VAL A 313 0.65 -3.41 -13.74
N GLY A 314 -0.25 -2.42 -13.76
CA GLY A 314 -1.07 -2.10 -14.93
C GLY A 314 -0.27 -1.66 -16.15
N THR A 315 0.79 -0.86 -15.96
CA THR A 315 1.71 -0.49 -17.06
C THR A 315 2.41 -1.71 -17.64
N ARG A 316 2.97 -2.60 -16.80
CA ARG A 316 3.64 -3.83 -17.25
C ARG A 316 2.69 -4.81 -17.94
N LEU A 317 1.47 -4.93 -17.45
CA LEU A 317 0.41 -5.71 -18.10
C LEU A 317 0.10 -5.13 -19.50
N ALA A 318 -0.07 -3.81 -19.62
CA ALA A 318 -0.34 -3.17 -20.89
C ALA A 318 0.80 -3.39 -21.89
N GLU A 319 2.05 -3.28 -21.46
CA GLU A 319 3.23 -3.60 -22.28
C GLU A 319 3.20 -5.05 -22.79
N ALA A 320 2.84 -6.01 -21.93
CA ALA A 320 2.73 -7.42 -22.31
C ALA A 320 1.60 -7.67 -23.33
N ILE A 321 0.44 -7.04 -23.15
CA ILE A 321 -0.70 -7.16 -24.07
C ILE A 321 -0.37 -6.51 -25.42
N VAL A 322 0.22 -5.32 -25.43
CA VAL A 322 0.60 -4.62 -26.68
C VAL A 322 1.55 -5.47 -27.52
N LYS A 323 2.51 -6.16 -26.90
CA LYS A 323 3.40 -7.10 -27.61
C LYS A 323 2.64 -8.24 -28.29
N CYS A 324 1.57 -8.72 -27.68
CA CYS A 324 0.74 -9.79 -28.25
C CYS A 324 -0.19 -9.29 -29.37
N LEU A 325 -0.65 -8.05 -29.29
CA LEU A 325 -1.60 -7.46 -30.25
C LEU A 325 -0.94 -6.85 -31.49
N ASP A 326 0.37 -6.56 -31.44
CA ASP A 326 1.11 -5.94 -32.54
C ASP A 326 1.77 -7.01 -33.46
N PRO A 327 1.23 -7.23 -34.68
CA PRO A 327 1.77 -8.21 -35.62
C PRO A 327 3.11 -7.77 -36.23
N GLU A 328 3.41 -6.46 -36.29
CA GLU A 328 4.68 -5.97 -36.85
C GLU A 328 5.83 -6.16 -35.85
N ARG A 329 5.58 -5.99 -34.54
CA ARG A 329 6.56 -6.34 -33.49
C ARG A 329 6.81 -7.83 -33.37
N SER A 330 5.76 -8.64 -33.47
CA SER A 330 5.88 -10.11 -33.47
C SER A 330 6.69 -10.62 -34.67
N ALA A 331 6.58 -9.95 -35.83
CA ALA A 331 7.37 -10.25 -37.03
C ALA A 331 8.81 -9.73 -36.95
N ALA A 332 9.03 -8.55 -36.36
CA ALA A 332 10.36 -7.94 -36.20
C ALA A 332 11.23 -8.68 -35.16
N GLU A 333 10.61 -9.21 -34.10
CA GLU A 333 11.27 -10.11 -33.13
C GLU A 333 11.59 -11.47 -33.79
N ALA A 334 10.69 -12.00 -34.63
CA ALA A 334 10.93 -13.23 -35.39
C ALA A 334 11.98 -13.08 -36.51
N SER A 335 12.20 -11.86 -37.03
CA SER A 335 13.21 -11.56 -38.05
C SER A 335 14.55 -11.05 -37.50
N GLY A 336 14.66 -10.84 -36.18
CA GLY A 336 15.91 -10.40 -35.53
C GLY A 336 16.38 -9.00 -35.93
N GLU A 337 15.49 -8.14 -36.42
CA GLU A 337 15.82 -6.80 -36.94
C GLU A 337 15.12 -5.71 -36.12
N VAL A 338 15.50 -5.55 -34.85
CA VAL A 338 15.34 -4.26 -34.17
C VAL A 338 16.56 -3.98 -33.31
N SER A 339 17.48 -3.18 -33.83
CA SER A 339 18.42 -2.40 -33.04
C SER A 339 17.75 -1.07 -32.67
N PHE A 340 17.34 -0.94 -31.41
CA PHE A 340 17.09 0.37 -30.81
C PHE A 340 17.87 0.45 -29.49
N ASP A 341 18.64 1.52 -29.40
CA ASP A 341 19.69 1.83 -28.44
C ASP A 341 19.25 1.72 -26.96
N GLY A 342 20.04 1.02 -26.15
CA GLY A 342 19.92 1.02 -24.68
C GLY A 342 19.93 -0.35 -23.97
N THR A 343 21.11 -0.96 -23.87
CA THR A 343 21.52 -2.08 -22.98
C THR A 343 21.10 -3.52 -23.32
N GLU A 344 22.04 -4.21 -24.00
CA GLU A 344 22.14 -5.65 -24.27
C GLU A 344 22.35 -6.44 -22.94
N ASN A 345 21.80 -7.63 -22.72
CA ASN A 345 22.00 -8.87 -23.48
C ASN A 345 20.88 -9.87 -23.15
N ASP A 346 20.13 -10.33 -24.15
CA ASP A 346 19.43 -11.61 -24.10
C ASP A 346 19.45 -12.23 -25.51
N VAL A 347 20.14 -13.37 -25.64
CA VAL A 347 20.22 -14.17 -26.86
C VAL A 347 19.09 -15.20 -26.80
N ASP A 348 18.19 -15.15 -27.78
CA ASP A 348 17.09 -16.10 -27.95
C ASP A 348 17.60 -17.47 -28.45
N PRO A 349 16.99 -18.59 -28.01
CA PRO A 349 16.70 -19.64 -28.97
C PRO A 349 15.31 -20.30 -28.80
N GLN A 350 14.65 -20.47 -29.95
CA GLN A 350 13.55 -21.39 -30.33
C GLN A 350 13.02 -22.42 -29.29
N PRO A 351 11.68 -22.62 -29.22
CA PRO A 351 11.07 -23.55 -28.29
C PRO A 351 11.33 -25.00 -28.72
N SER A 352 12.24 -25.67 -28.00
CA SER A 352 12.29 -27.12 -27.93
C SER A 352 11.64 -27.56 -26.62
N ALA A 353 10.67 -28.47 -26.71
CA ALA A 353 9.94 -29.00 -25.55
C ALA A 353 10.93 -29.58 -24.52
N GLY A 354 11.14 -28.86 -23.41
CA GLY A 354 11.99 -29.29 -22.30
C GLY A 354 13.05 -28.30 -21.82
N GLN A 355 13.22 -27.13 -22.43
CA GLN A 355 14.16 -26.11 -21.92
C GLN A 355 13.48 -25.13 -20.96
N SER A 356 14.09 -24.94 -19.78
CA SER A 356 13.63 -23.98 -18.77
C SER A 356 13.86 -22.55 -19.26
N ASP A 357 12.79 -21.91 -19.69
CA ASP A 357 12.75 -20.49 -20.06
C ASP A 357 13.21 -19.62 -18.86
N SER A 358 14.46 -19.14 -18.91
CA SER A 358 15.21 -18.62 -17.75
C SER A 358 15.17 -17.09 -17.60
N SER A 359 14.35 -16.42 -18.41
CA SER A 359 14.15 -14.98 -18.36
C SER A 359 13.63 -14.52 -16.98
N PRO A 360 14.08 -13.36 -16.47
CA PRO A 360 13.63 -12.87 -15.17
C PRO A 360 12.14 -12.45 -15.18
N LEU A 361 11.52 -12.48 -14.00
CA LEU A 361 10.22 -11.84 -13.77
C LEU A 361 10.31 -10.31 -13.97
N PRO A 362 9.18 -9.65 -14.31
CA PRO A 362 9.13 -8.19 -14.31
C PRO A 362 9.58 -7.61 -12.96
N ALA A 363 10.47 -6.63 -13.00
CA ALA A 363 10.88 -5.89 -11.81
C ALA A 363 9.85 -4.78 -11.51
N PHE A 364 9.52 -4.60 -10.23
CA PHE A 364 8.66 -3.52 -9.74
C PHE A 364 9.46 -2.65 -8.78
N SER A 365 9.56 -1.35 -9.09
CA SER A 365 10.36 -0.42 -8.30
C SER A 365 9.59 0.83 -7.87
N ARG A 366 8.35 1.02 -8.35
CA ARG A 366 7.55 2.16 -7.91
C ARG A 366 7.12 1.98 -6.45
N PRO A 367 7.20 3.03 -5.62
CA PRO A 367 6.67 3.00 -4.27
C PRO A 367 5.20 2.57 -4.22
N HIS A 368 4.88 1.74 -3.24
CA HIS A 368 3.53 1.54 -2.77
C HIS A 368 3.17 2.72 -1.85
N VAL A 369 2.02 3.34 -2.08
CA VAL A 369 1.59 4.55 -1.39
C VAL A 369 0.22 4.29 -0.79
N SER A 370 0.15 4.32 0.54
CA SER A 370 -1.08 4.24 1.34
C SER A 370 -1.38 5.62 1.92
N THR A 371 -2.56 6.16 1.66
CA THR A 371 -2.95 7.50 2.12
C THR A 371 -4.38 7.54 2.60
N GLY A 372 -4.68 8.37 3.57
CA GLY A 372 -6.04 8.57 4.05
C GLY A 372 -6.18 9.82 4.88
N LEU A 373 -7.42 10.33 4.97
CA LEU A 373 -7.78 11.33 5.97
C LEU A 373 -8.31 10.59 7.20
N LEU A 374 -7.59 10.69 8.31
CA LEU A 374 -7.85 9.98 9.55
C LEU A 374 -8.64 10.84 10.54
N PRO A 375 -9.22 10.24 11.60
CA PRO A 375 -9.90 10.95 12.66
C PRO A 375 -9.11 12.16 13.17
N GLY A 376 -9.79 13.28 13.39
CA GLY A 376 -9.15 14.53 13.78
C GLY A 376 -8.65 15.39 12.62
N LEU A 377 -9.09 15.10 11.39
CA LEU A 377 -8.63 15.76 10.16
C LEU A 377 -7.12 15.62 9.92
N LEU A 378 -6.57 14.46 10.29
CA LEU A 378 -5.15 14.19 10.14
C LEU A 378 -4.89 13.50 8.80
N HIS A 379 -4.07 14.11 7.96
CA HIS A 379 -3.55 13.53 6.73
C HIS A 379 -2.51 12.47 7.08
N TYR A 380 -2.74 11.24 6.61
CA TYR A 380 -1.80 10.13 6.76
C TYR A 380 -1.24 9.73 5.40
N TYR A 381 0.08 9.62 5.34
CA TYR A 381 0.81 9.11 4.17
C TYR A 381 1.84 8.08 4.62
N LYS A 382 1.79 6.89 4.03
CA LYS A 382 2.83 5.88 4.15
C LYS A 382 3.28 5.47 2.76
N LEU A 383 4.56 5.72 2.47
CA LEU A 383 5.18 5.40 1.21
C LEU A 383 6.28 4.37 1.47
N ALA A 384 6.28 3.26 0.75
CA ALA A 384 7.24 2.17 0.94
C ALA A 384 7.69 1.60 -0.40
N ILE A 385 8.95 1.17 -0.51
CA ILE A 385 9.43 0.43 -1.69
C ILE A 385 9.03 -1.04 -1.56
N PRO A 386 8.25 -1.59 -2.51
CA PRO A 386 7.84 -2.98 -2.49
C PRO A 386 9.01 -3.97 -2.42
N GLY A 387 8.82 -5.05 -1.66
CA GLY A 387 9.77 -6.16 -1.63
C GLY A 387 11.02 -5.93 -0.77
N LEU A 388 11.20 -4.76 -0.16
CA LEU A 388 12.28 -4.51 0.80
C LEU A 388 11.91 -4.93 2.23
N GLU A 389 10.62 -4.89 2.59
CA GLU A 389 10.08 -5.19 3.93
C GLU A 389 10.44 -6.61 4.42
N ALA A 390 10.44 -7.60 3.52
CA ALA A 390 10.85 -8.97 3.83
C ALA A 390 12.35 -9.14 4.12
N TYR A 391 13.18 -8.14 3.83
CA TYR A 391 14.62 -8.11 4.14
C TYR A 391 14.93 -7.34 5.42
N ILE A 392 13.97 -6.58 5.93
CA ILE A 392 14.09 -5.80 7.17
C ILE A 392 13.71 -6.73 8.33
N LYS A 393 14.59 -7.66 8.66
CA LYS A 393 14.77 -7.94 10.09
C LYS A 393 15.52 -6.74 10.67
N PRO A 394 15.01 -6.11 11.75
CA PRO A 394 15.67 -4.96 12.36
C PRO A 394 17.11 -5.31 12.73
N PRO A 395 18.04 -4.32 12.67
CA PRO A 395 17.75 -2.90 12.81
C PRO A 395 17.77 -2.15 11.46
N SER A 396 16.65 -1.51 11.12
CA SER A 396 16.65 -0.35 10.21
C SER A 396 16.88 0.89 11.05
N ASP A 397 17.87 1.70 10.70
CA ASP A 397 17.99 3.03 11.31
C ASP A 397 16.72 3.81 11.00
N THR A 398 16.14 4.39 12.05
CA THR A 398 14.85 5.08 11.96
C THR A 398 15.04 6.50 12.46
N ILE A 399 14.73 7.46 11.61
CA ILE A 399 14.72 8.89 11.97
C ILE A 399 13.27 9.25 12.27
N VAL A 400 13.02 9.81 13.45
CA VAL A 400 11.68 10.20 13.89
C VAL A 400 11.70 11.65 14.36
N THR A 401 10.72 12.43 13.91
CA THR A 401 10.35 13.70 14.53
C THR A 401 8.87 13.66 14.88
N ASP A 402 8.54 14.15 16.06
CA ASP A 402 7.18 14.08 16.58
C ASP A 402 6.89 15.31 17.42
N ASP A 403 6.27 16.30 16.80
CA ASP A 403 5.72 17.50 17.45
C ASP A 403 4.19 17.56 17.31
N LEU A 404 3.56 16.45 16.90
CA LEU A 404 2.13 16.34 16.71
C LEU A 404 1.40 16.46 18.05
N ASN A 405 0.66 17.55 18.21
CA ASN A 405 -0.35 17.69 19.24
C ASN A 405 -1.68 17.16 18.73
N VAL A 406 -2.02 15.97 19.18
CA VAL A 406 -3.22 15.21 18.80
C VAL A 406 -4.52 15.97 19.13
N THR A 407 -4.54 16.74 20.22
CA THR A 407 -5.73 17.48 20.68
C THR A 407 -6.01 18.72 19.82
N SER A 408 -4.97 19.45 19.42
CA SER A 408 -5.10 20.64 18.57
C SER A 408 -5.00 20.35 17.07
N GLY A 409 -4.53 19.16 16.68
CA GLY A 409 -4.26 18.79 15.30
C GLY A 409 -3.08 19.56 14.67
N THR A 410 -2.22 20.16 15.51
CA THR A 410 -1.07 20.98 15.07
C THR A 410 0.23 20.22 15.19
N GLY A 411 1.20 20.50 14.31
CA GLY A 411 2.44 19.74 14.22
C GLY A 411 2.25 18.47 13.39
N HIS A 412 3.27 17.61 13.36
CA HIS A 412 3.30 16.40 12.57
C HIS A 412 4.20 15.32 13.17
N PHE A 413 3.79 14.08 12.98
CA PHE A 413 4.63 12.91 13.18
C PHE A 413 5.25 12.55 11.83
N CYS A 414 6.57 12.42 11.78
CA CYS A 414 7.30 11.94 10.62
C CYS A 414 8.27 10.84 11.03
N GLN A 415 8.31 9.79 10.21
CA GLN A 415 9.23 8.70 10.36
C GLN A 415 9.84 8.33 9.01
N ILE A 416 11.17 8.21 8.98
CA ILE A 416 11.93 7.71 7.84
C ILE A 416 12.64 6.45 8.27
N LYS A 417 12.40 5.35 7.56
CA LYS A 417 13.15 4.11 7.73
C LYS A 417 14.21 4.00 6.65
N VAL A 418 15.41 3.63 7.08
CA VAL A 418 16.58 3.45 6.23
C VAL A 418 16.93 1.96 6.20
N ASP A 419 17.15 1.43 5.01
CA ASP A 419 17.57 0.05 4.82
C ASP A 419 19.04 -0.17 5.21
N LYS A 420 19.48 -1.42 5.18
CA LYS A 420 20.87 -1.79 5.50
C LYS A 420 21.91 -1.23 4.51
N LEU A 421 21.49 -0.75 3.35
CA LEU A 421 22.36 -0.13 2.35
C LEU A 421 22.40 1.40 2.48
N GLY A 422 21.74 1.96 3.51
CA GLY A 422 21.68 3.40 3.72
C GLY A 422 20.68 4.12 2.80
N LYS A 423 19.75 3.40 2.16
CA LYS A 423 18.70 3.97 1.31
C LYS A 423 17.40 4.14 2.07
N ILE A 424 16.65 5.18 1.72
CA ILE A 424 15.34 5.45 2.31
C ILE A 424 14.34 4.40 1.78
N SER A 425 13.83 3.55 2.66
CA SER A 425 12.93 2.45 2.28
C SER A 425 11.46 2.76 2.52
N GLU A 426 11.18 3.57 3.56
CA GLU A 426 9.83 3.94 3.97
C GLU A 426 9.81 5.37 4.49
N PHE A 427 8.72 6.08 4.18
CA PHE A 427 8.40 7.39 4.72
C PHE A 427 6.96 7.37 5.25
N THR A 428 6.78 7.76 6.51
CA THR A 428 5.48 7.83 7.17
C THR A 428 5.25 9.24 7.70
N TYR A 429 4.08 9.82 7.40
CA TYR A 429 3.62 11.13 7.84
C TYR A 429 2.23 11.03 8.45
N LEU A 430 2.02 11.75 9.55
CA LEU A 430 0.72 12.04 10.13
C LEU A 430 0.69 13.50 10.60
N GLY A 431 -0.19 14.33 10.05
CA GLY A 431 -0.31 15.73 10.46
C GLY A 431 -1.56 16.42 9.93
N GLY A 432 -1.80 17.66 10.37
CA GLY A 432 -3.00 18.42 9.98
C GLY A 432 -2.97 19.01 8.57
N GLU A 433 -1.84 18.95 7.87
CA GLU A 433 -1.64 19.62 6.58
C GLU A 433 -1.41 18.61 5.45
N PRO A 434 -1.98 18.85 4.26
CA PRO A 434 -1.69 18.03 3.10
C PRO A 434 -0.27 18.28 2.57
N LEU A 435 0.41 17.22 2.10
CA LEU A 435 1.74 17.29 1.52
C LEU A 435 1.73 16.90 0.03
N GLU A 436 2.72 17.37 -0.71
CA GLU A 436 2.94 16.97 -2.11
C GLU A 436 3.55 15.57 -2.20
N LEU A 437 2.69 14.56 -2.39
CA LEU A 437 3.10 13.15 -2.47
C LEU A 437 4.17 12.85 -3.52
N GLN A 438 4.17 13.59 -4.64
CA GLN A 438 5.13 13.37 -5.73
C GLN A 438 6.57 13.66 -5.29
N ASN A 439 6.76 14.71 -4.48
CA ASN A 439 8.07 15.07 -3.92
C ASN A 439 8.56 14.00 -2.95
N LEU A 440 7.68 13.52 -2.07
CA LEU A 440 8.00 12.46 -1.12
C LEU A 440 8.31 11.11 -1.80
N CYS A 441 7.59 10.77 -2.88
CA CYS A 441 7.89 9.59 -3.69
C CYS A 441 9.33 9.63 -4.25
N GLY A 442 9.81 10.82 -4.63
CA GLY A 442 11.16 11.00 -5.16
C GLY A 442 12.27 10.67 -4.15
N LEU A 443 12.00 10.80 -2.85
CA LEU A 443 12.97 10.49 -1.79
C LEU A 443 13.20 8.99 -1.61
N LEU A 444 12.21 8.16 -1.92
CA LEU A 444 12.31 6.72 -1.73
C LEU A 444 13.36 6.11 -2.65
N GLY A 445 14.25 5.31 -2.07
CA GLY A 445 15.35 4.65 -2.76
C GLY A 445 16.60 5.52 -2.88
N MET A 446 16.51 6.81 -2.52
CA MET A 446 17.68 7.68 -2.42
C MET A 446 18.50 7.33 -1.17
N PRO A 447 19.84 7.47 -1.21
CA PRO A 447 20.66 7.36 -0.02
C PRO A 447 20.30 8.44 1.00
N VAL A 448 20.19 8.06 2.28
CA VAL A 448 19.87 8.99 3.38
C VAL A 448 20.89 10.13 3.50
N ALA A 449 22.11 9.94 3.00
CA ALA A 449 23.16 10.95 2.93
C ALA A 449 22.75 12.20 2.13
N TYR A 450 21.81 12.09 1.18
CA TYR A 450 21.26 13.24 0.46
C TYR A 450 20.46 14.17 1.36
N LEU A 451 19.96 13.67 2.51
CA LEU A 451 19.24 14.46 3.50
C LEU A 451 20.17 15.25 4.43
N ASN A 452 21.36 15.65 3.96
CA ASN A 452 22.26 16.58 4.65
C ASN A 452 22.53 16.22 6.13
N ASN A 453 22.91 14.97 6.39
CA ASN A 453 23.18 14.40 7.72
C ASN A 453 22.00 14.55 8.72
N MET A 454 20.76 14.55 8.23
CA MET A 454 19.56 14.73 9.05
C MET A 454 19.51 13.76 10.25
N SER A 455 19.92 12.50 10.09
CA SER A 455 19.94 11.54 11.22
C SER A 455 20.74 12.07 12.42
N LYS A 456 21.93 12.64 12.19
CA LYS A 456 22.79 13.22 13.23
C LYS A 456 22.17 14.49 13.80
N LYS A 457 21.65 15.36 12.94
CA LYS A 457 21.03 16.63 13.35
C LYS A 457 19.75 16.41 14.17
N CYS A 458 18.95 15.38 13.87
CA CYS A 458 17.82 14.98 14.69
C CYS A 458 18.29 14.47 16.06
N ALA A 459 19.32 13.61 16.10
CA ALA A 459 19.88 13.10 17.35
C ALA A 459 20.45 14.23 18.25
N GLU A 460 20.98 15.30 17.64
CA GLU A 460 21.46 16.50 18.34
C GLU A 460 20.34 17.51 18.65
N GLY A 461 19.09 17.26 18.24
CA GLY A 461 17.93 18.13 18.47
C GLY A 461 17.92 19.41 17.61
N GLN A 462 18.73 19.47 16.55
CA GLN A 462 18.78 20.60 15.60
C GLN A 462 17.61 20.58 14.61
N VAL A 463 17.15 19.39 14.24
CA VAL A 463 15.96 19.20 13.38
C VAL A 463 14.82 18.72 14.28
N LYS A 464 13.79 19.57 14.41
CA LYS A 464 12.60 19.28 15.22
C LYS A 464 11.43 18.72 14.40
N ALA A 465 11.40 19.07 13.12
CA ALA A 465 10.34 18.76 12.18
C ALA A 465 10.98 18.39 10.84
N ILE A 466 10.77 17.15 10.37
CA ILE A 466 11.36 16.67 9.10
C ILE A 466 10.80 17.46 7.92
N ILE A 467 9.51 17.78 7.90
CA ILE A 467 8.89 18.47 6.76
C ILE A 467 9.46 19.87 6.62
N GLU A 468 9.46 20.66 7.69
CA GLU A 468 10.03 22.01 7.71
C GLU A 468 11.51 22.02 7.27
N TYR A 469 12.28 21.00 7.70
CA TYR A 469 13.68 20.87 7.31
C TYR A 469 13.88 20.56 5.82
N LEU A 470 12.94 19.84 5.20
CA LEU A 470 12.95 19.53 3.76
C LEU A 470 12.36 20.66 2.90
N GLU A 471 11.63 21.61 3.48
CA GLU A 471 11.15 22.80 2.78
C GLU A 471 12.23 23.88 2.61
N ASP A 472 13.33 23.78 3.37
CA ASP A 472 14.47 24.68 3.25
C ASP A 472 15.09 24.68 1.84
N ASN A 473 15.67 25.82 1.47
CA ASN A 473 16.24 26.06 0.15
C ASN A 473 17.28 25.01 -0.31
N TRP A 474 18.03 24.40 0.62
CA TRP A 474 19.04 23.39 0.32
C TRP A 474 18.45 22.08 -0.24
N ALA A 475 17.17 21.80 0.04
CA ALA A 475 16.49 20.57 -0.36
C ALA A 475 15.75 20.71 -1.70
N LYS A 476 15.49 21.93 -2.18
CA LYS A 476 14.76 22.19 -3.44
C LYS A 476 15.30 21.43 -4.65
N ALA A 477 16.62 21.25 -4.75
CA ALA A 477 17.22 20.48 -5.83
C ALA A 477 16.83 18.99 -5.80
N LEU A 478 16.61 18.41 -4.61
CA LEU A 478 16.24 17.00 -4.44
C LEU A 478 14.86 16.71 -5.05
N PHE A 479 13.95 17.69 -5.00
CA PHE A 479 12.58 17.57 -5.50
C PHE A 479 12.41 18.03 -6.94
N HIS A 480 13.50 18.47 -7.59
CA HIS A 480 13.45 18.86 -8.99
C HIS A 480 13.25 17.61 -9.88
N ASP A 481 12.35 17.69 -10.87
CA ASP A 481 11.99 16.57 -11.75
C ASP A 481 13.20 15.90 -12.44
N ARG A 482 14.15 16.71 -12.94
CA ARG A 482 15.42 16.27 -13.55
C ARG A 482 16.48 15.75 -12.57
N PHE A 483 16.25 15.81 -11.25
CA PHE A 483 17.22 15.32 -10.27
C PHE A 483 17.37 13.80 -10.34
N ALA A 484 16.28 13.08 -10.63
CA ALA A 484 16.33 11.63 -10.85
C ALA A 484 17.26 11.27 -12.00
N ASP A 485 17.20 12.00 -13.12
CA ASP A 485 18.07 11.81 -14.29
C ASP A 485 19.54 12.05 -13.93
N LEU A 486 19.83 13.07 -13.11
CA LEU A 486 21.18 13.30 -12.60
C LEU A 486 21.66 12.08 -11.81
N THR A 487 20.88 11.59 -10.83
CA THR A 487 21.30 10.44 -10.02
C THR A 487 21.49 9.17 -10.85
N ALA A 488 20.63 8.93 -11.84
CA ALA A 488 20.75 7.81 -12.77
C ALA A 488 22.01 7.94 -13.65
N ALA A 489 22.30 9.13 -14.16
CA ALA A 489 23.51 9.41 -14.95
C ALA A 489 24.80 9.27 -14.11
N LEU A 490 24.76 9.60 -12.81
CA LEU A 490 25.88 9.40 -11.91
C LEU A 490 26.12 7.91 -11.65
N ALA A 491 25.06 7.13 -11.40
CA ALA A 491 25.12 5.68 -11.24
C ALA A 491 25.57 4.97 -12.54
N GLY A 492 25.06 5.38 -13.71
CA GLY A 492 25.45 4.79 -14.99
C GLY A 492 26.87 5.15 -15.45
N SER A 493 27.49 6.18 -14.85
CA SER A 493 28.85 6.62 -15.18
C SER A 493 29.95 5.97 -14.33
N GLU A 494 29.61 4.87 -13.65
CA GLU A 494 30.53 4.07 -12.86
C GLU A 494 31.78 3.70 -13.68
N LYS A 495 32.91 4.30 -13.31
CA LYS A 495 34.21 3.84 -13.79
C LYS A 495 34.51 2.50 -13.10
N GLN A 496 34.96 1.50 -13.86
CA GLN A 496 35.32 0.18 -13.33
C GLN A 496 36.24 0.27 -12.08
N GLU A 497 37.13 1.26 -12.07
CA GLU A 497 38.01 1.58 -10.94
C GLU A 497 37.26 1.83 -9.62
N VAL A 498 36.11 2.51 -9.64
CA VAL A 498 35.29 2.78 -8.45
C VAL A 498 34.63 1.49 -7.95
N LEU A 499 34.12 0.66 -8.87
CA LEU A 499 33.56 -0.65 -8.54
C LEU A 499 34.62 -1.56 -7.93
N ASP A 500 35.85 -1.51 -8.42
CA ASP A 500 36.95 -2.32 -7.90
C ASP A 500 37.37 -1.86 -6.50
N VAL A 501 37.36 -0.55 -6.22
CA VAL A 501 37.58 -0.01 -4.87
C VAL A 501 36.49 -0.46 -3.90
N ILE A 502 35.22 -0.41 -4.32
CA ILE A 502 34.08 -0.85 -3.50
C ILE A 502 34.16 -2.35 -3.23
N LYS A 503 34.44 -3.18 -4.26
CA LYS A 503 34.63 -4.62 -4.11
C LYS A 503 35.77 -4.95 -3.16
N ALA A 504 36.92 -4.28 -3.30
CA ALA A 504 38.06 -4.48 -2.42
C ALA A 504 37.76 -4.07 -0.96
N ALA A 505 36.93 -3.04 -0.73
CA ALA A 505 36.48 -2.67 0.61
C ALA A 505 35.53 -3.73 1.19
N LEU A 506 34.60 -4.24 0.39
CA LEU A 506 33.66 -5.30 0.78
C LEU A 506 34.34 -6.67 1.01
N GLU A 507 35.46 -6.95 0.35
CA GLU A 507 36.24 -8.18 0.53
C GLU A 507 37.17 -8.13 1.74
N ASN A 508 37.73 -6.96 2.06
CA ASN A 508 38.61 -6.76 3.22
C ASN A 508 37.84 -6.69 4.55
N ASP A 509 36.60 -6.24 4.51
CA ASP A 509 35.68 -6.32 5.65
C ASP A 509 35.14 -7.75 5.69
N SER A 510 35.80 -8.65 6.43
CA SER A 510 35.50 -10.10 6.49
C SER A 510 33.99 -10.34 6.47
N GLY A 511 33.45 -10.76 5.32
CA GLY A 511 32.10 -10.52 4.77
C GLY A 511 30.82 -10.80 5.59
N SER A 512 30.92 -10.88 6.92
CA SER A 512 29.83 -10.86 7.89
C SER A 512 29.35 -9.44 8.22
N THR A 513 30.21 -8.43 8.28
CA THR A 513 29.89 -7.09 8.81
C THR A 513 28.85 -6.33 7.98
N VAL A 514 29.02 -6.21 6.66
CA VAL A 514 28.03 -5.52 5.79
C VAL A 514 26.74 -6.34 5.63
N ARG A 515 26.81 -7.67 5.61
CA ARG A 515 25.63 -8.54 5.53
C ARG A 515 24.78 -8.50 6.80
N ASP A 516 25.44 -8.44 7.96
CA ASP A 516 24.78 -8.50 9.26
C ASP A 516 24.39 -7.10 9.76
N LYS A 517 25.29 -6.10 9.64
CA LYS A 517 25.14 -4.74 10.18
C LYS A 517 24.86 -3.65 9.14
N GLY A 518 24.94 -3.95 7.84
CA GLY A 518 24.74 -2.94 6.78
C GLY A 518 25.96 -2.06 6.52
N VAL A 519 25.77 -1.01 5.70
CA VAL A 519 26.80 -0.01 5.37
C VAL A 519 26.95 0.96 6.54
N THR A 520 28.11 0.94 7.19
CA THR A 520 28.41 1.81 8.35
C THR A 520 29.08 3.12 7.93
N ASP A 521 28.94 4.17 8.76
CA ASP A 521 29.64 5.45 8.58
C ASP A 521 31.16 5.29 8.41
N ASP A 522 31.78 4.39 9.17
CA ASP A 522 33.22 4.12 9.09
C ASP A 522 33.62 3.56 7.72
N LEU A 523 32.80 2.67 7.15
CA LEU A 523 33.03 2.12 5.81
C LEU A 523 32.89 3.21 4.74
N ILE A 524 31.91 4.12 4.90
CA ILE A 524 31.71 5.25 3.98
C ILE A 524 32.93 6.17 4.02
N LEU A 525 33.46 6.50 5.20
CA LEU A 525 34.67 7.32 5.34
C LEU A 525 35.90 6.65 4.71
N GLN A 526 36.09 5.34 4.92
CA GLN A 526 37.19 4.60 4.29
C GLN A 526 37.07 4.57 2.76
N LEU A 527 35.85 4.40 2.24
CA LEU A 527 35.59 4.47 0.80
C LEU A 527 35.89 5.87 0.27
N GLU A 528 35.46 6.92 0.97
CA GLU A 528 35.69 8.30 0.60
C GLU A 528 37.20 8.63 0.49
N GLU A 529 38.03 8.11 1.38
CA GLU A 529 39.49 8.28 1.32
C GLU A 529 40.13 7.54 0.14
N ARG A 530 39.57 6.39 -0.26
CA ARG A 530 40.11 5.53 -1.32
C ARG A 530 39.62 5.87 -2.72
N LEU A 531 38.56 6.68 -2.83
CA LEU A 531 37.99 7.07 -4.11
C LEU A 531 38.92 8.02 -4.90
N PRO A 532 39.09 7.82 -6.23
CA PRO A 532 39.94 8.69 -7.04
C PRO A 532 39.50 10.17 -7.00
N PRO A 533 40.43 11.13 -6.83
CA PRO A 533 40.07 12.55 -6.78
C PRO A 533 39.44 13.04 -8.09
N SER A 534 39.87 12.49 -9.23
CA SER A 534 39.29 12.79 -10.55
C SER A 534 37.80 12.43 -10.66
N TRP A 535 37.36 11.41 -9.91
CA TRP A 535 35.94 11.04 -9.85
C TRP A 535 35.15 12.05 -9.00
N LYS A 536 35.68 12.47 -7.85
CA LYS A 536 35.06 13.52 -7.01
C LYS A 536 34.92 14.85 -7.76
N GLU A 537 35.94 15.25 -8.52
CA GLU A 537 35.88 16.44 -9.37
C GLU A 537 34.84 16.30 -10.49
N SER A 538 34.76 15.13 -11.14
CA SER A 538 33.74 14.86 -12.15
C SER A 538 32.31 14.91 -11.58
N LEU A 539 32.08 14.35 -10.39
CA LEU A 539 30.79 14.44 -9.70
C LEU A 539 30.41 15.89 -9.41
N LYS A 540 31.36 16.65 -8.84
CA LYS A 540 31.16 18.06 -8.54
C LYS A 540 30.84 18.86 -9.81
N GLY A 541 31.57 18.62 -10.90
CA GLY A 541 31.32 19.28 -12.18
C GLY A 541 29.91 19.03 -12.73
N ARG A 542 29.43 17.79 -12.68
CA ARG A 542 28.06 17.44 -13.11
C ARG A 542 26.98 18.05 -12.22
N LEU A 543 27.20 18.08 -10.91
CA LEU A 543 26.27 18.74 -9.99
C LEU A 543 26.22 20.25 -10.24
N GLU A 544 27.36 20.90 -10.45
CA GLU A 544 27.43 22.33 -10.80
C GLU A 544 26.74 22.61 -12.15
N GLU A 545 26.94 21.76 -13.16
CA GLU A 545 26.28 21.87 -14.46
C GLU A 545 24.77 21.70 -14.36
N PHE A 546 24.31 20.71 -13.59
CA PHE A 546 22.89 20.52 -13.29
C PHE A 546 22.32 21.80 -12.67
N LEU A 547 22.91 22.30 -11.59
CA LEU A 547 22.34 23.45 -10.91
C LEU A 547 22.39 24.73 -11.77
N ARG A 548 23.43 24.93 -12.59
CA ARG A 548 23.50 26.05 -13.55
C ARG A 548 22.43 25.95 -14.64
N SER A 549 22.24 24.77 -15.21
CA SER A 549 21.24 24.52 -16.27
C SER A 549 19.80 24.61 -15.78
N ASN A 550 19.61 24.50 -14.46
CA ASN A 550 18.33 24.59 -13.78
C ASN A 550 18.19 25.87 -12.93
N GLY A 551 19.07 26.87 -13.12
CA GLY A 551 19.14 28.06 -12.27
C GLY A 551 17.84 28.87 -12.23
N ASP A 552 17.05 28.87 -13.31
CA ASP A 552 15.75 29.54 -13.37
C ASP A 552 14.73 28.93 -12.41
N HIS A 553 14.83 27.63 -12.11
CA HIS A 553 13.96 26.91 -11.17
C HIS A 553 14.58 26.79 -9.77
N LEU A 554 15.90 26.97 -9.65
CA LEU A 554 16.67 26.82 -8.41
C LEU A 554 17.42 28.11 -8.03
N PRO A 555 16.72 29.24 -7.84
CA PRO A 555 17.34 30.56 -7.67
C PRO A 555 18.13 30.71 -6.36
N ASP A 556 17.83 29.87 -5.37
CA ASP A 556 18.43 29.93 -4.04
C ASP A 556 19.85 29.33 -3.98
N TYR A 557 20.29 28.65 -5.05
CA TYR A 557 21.64 28.10 -5.15
C TYR A 557 22.59 29.17 -5.68
N PHE A 558 23.44 29.67 -4.78
CA PHE A 558 24.41 30.70 -5.14
C PHE A 558 25.60 30.11 -5.91
N PHE A 559 25.82 30.60 -7.12
CA PHE A 559 27.05 30.34 -7.88
C PHE A 559 28.01 31.51 -7.73
N PRO A 560 29.25 31.29 -7.25
CA PRO A 560 30.30 32.27 -7.42
C PRO A 560 30.47 32.51 -8.93
N ARG A 561 30.19 33.74 -9.39
CA ARG A 561 30.52 34.14 -10.77
C ARG A 561 32.04 34.16 -10.91
N GLY A 562 32.64 33.07 -11.38
CA GLY A 562 34.02 33.01 -11.87
C GLY A 562 34.03 32.98 -13.40
N GLY A 563 34.46 34.07 -14.05
CA GLY A 563 34.58 34.18 -15.52
C GLY A 563 35.82 33.48 -16.13
N PRO A 564 36.16 33.67 -17.43
CA PRO A 564 35.53 34.52 -18.45
C PRO A 564 35.01 33.74 -19.68
N ALA A 565 33.84 34.10 -20.18
CA ALA A 565 33.48 33.94 -21.59
C ALA A 565 32.37 34.95 -21.96
N ALA A 566 32.78 36.21 -22.15
CA ALA A 566 32.02 37.16 -22.96
C ALA A 566 33.02 37.81 -23.91
N GLY A 567 33.44 37.04 -24.92
CA GLY A 567 34.00 37.60 -26.13
C GLY A 567 32.88 38.36 -26.84
N ALA A 568 33.09 39.67 -26.99
CA ALA A 568 32.50 40.59 -27.93
C ALA A 568 31.25 40.14 -28.72
N SER A 569 30.13 40.79 -28.46
CA SER A 569 29.24 41.24 -29.54
C SER A 569 28.87 42.67 -29.23
N GLU A 570 29.40 43.56 -30.08
CA GLU A 570 29.21 44.99 -30.06
C GLU A 570 27.73 45.39 -30.12
N ALA A 571 27.50 46.58 -29.56
CA ALA A 571 26.30 47.35 -29.72
C ALA A 571 25.93 47.54 -31.19
N HIS A 572 24.64 47.37 -31.50
CA HIS A 572 23.99 48.24 -32.46
C HIS A 572 22.65 48.73 -31.90
N ALA A 573 22.63 50.02 -31.58
CA ALA A 573 21.44 50.82 -31.41
C ALA A 573 20.67 50.94 -32.74
N GLY A 574 19.34 51.04 -32.66
CA GLY A 574 18.50 51.37 -33.81
C GLY A 574 17.01 51.43 -33.51
N SER A 575 16.58 52.62 -33.06
CA SER A 575 15.23 53.23 -32.96
C SER A 575 14.10 52.51 -32.22
#